data_AF-A0A2D4FT97-F1
#
_entry.id   AF-A0A2D4FT97-F1
#
_cell.length_a   1.000
_cell.length_b   1.000
_cell.length_c   1.000
_cell.angle_alpha   90.00
_cell.angle_beta   90.00
_cell.angle_gamma   90.00
#
_symmetry.space_group_name_H-M   'P 1'
#
loop_
_entity.id
_entity.type
_entity.pdbx_description
1 polymer ?
#
loop_
_entity_poly.entity_id
_entity_poly.type
_entity_poly.pdbx_seq_one_letter_code
_entity_poly.pdbx_strand_id
1 'polypeptide(L)'
;TPEPVEENKCFECGVQENLWICLICGHIGCGRYVSRHAYKHFEETQHTYAMQLTNHRVWDYAGDNYVHRLVASKTDGKLVQYECEGDVCQEEKIDALQLEYSYLLTSQLESQRIYWENKIVRIEKDTAEEINNMKAKFKETIEKCDSLEHRLNDLLKERQSIERKCSQLSTKVSKLTNELKEEQEMNKCLRANQLQLQNQLKEEER
;
A
#
# COMPACT_ATOMS: atom_id res chain seq x y z
N THR A 1 5.31 6.13 22.91
CA THR A 1 5.69 6.45 24.29
C THR A 1 5.57 5.19 25.11
N PRO A 2 6.62 4.68 25.77
CA PRO A 2 6.43 3.56 26.68
C PRO A 2 5.59 4.06 27.85
N GLU A 3 4.45 3.43 28.08
CA GLU A 3 3.56 3.70 29.21
C GLU A 3 4.32 3.44 30.53
N PRO A 4 4.12 4.26 31.58
CA PRO A 4 4.72 4.01 32.88
C PRO A 4 4.10 2.74 33.47
N VAL A 5 4.97 1.76 33.78
CA VAL A 5 4.60 0.51 34.45
C VAL A 5 4.03 0.83 35.82
N GLU A 6 2.90 0.21 36.18
CA GLU A 6 2.29 0.36 37.51
C GLU A 6 3.31 0.10 38.62
N GLU A 7 3.47 1.06 39.53
CA GLU A 7 4.37 0.93 40.67
C GLU A 7 3.84 -0.14 41.63
N ASN A 8 4.52 -1.28 41.69
CA ASN A 8 4.24 -2.35 42.64
C ASN A 8 4.26 -1.78 44.07
N LYS A 9 3.22 -2.08 44.85
CA LYS A 9 3.07 -1.64 46.24
C LYS A 9 2.45 -2.73 47.11
N CYS A 10 2.76 -2.70 48.40
CA CYS A 10 2.14 -3.59 49.37
C CYS A 10 0.63 -3.30 49.47
N PHE A 11 -0.19 -4.35 49.42
CA PHE A 11 -1.65 -4.20 49.43
C PHE A 11 -2.22 -3.68 50.76
N GLU A 12 -1.50 -3.87 51.88
CA GLU A 12 -1.95 -3.43 53.19
C GLU A 12 -1.47 -2.02 53.56
N CYS A 13 -0.20 -1.69 53.35
CA CYS A 13 0.38 -0.40 53.77
C CYS A 13 0.81 0.52 52.64
N GLY A 14 0.74 0.08 51.38
CA GLY A 14 1.10 0.90 50.22
C GLY A 14 2.60 1.20 50.05
N VAL A 15 3.47 0.68 50.91
CA VAL A 15 4.93 0.78 50.76
C VAL A 15 5.35 0.18 49.42
N GLN A 16 6.30 0.80 48.74
CA GLN A 16 6.80 0.37 47.42
C GLN A 16 8.18 -0.30 47.48
N GLU A 17 8.80 -0.33 48.66
CA GLU A 17 10.12 -0.91 48.87
C GLU A 17 10.05 -2.26 49.59
N ASN A 18 11.06 -3.10 49.36
CA ASN A 18 11.19 -4.42 50.01
C ASN A 18 9.93 -5.27 49.87
N LEU A 19 9.42 -5.37 48.65
CA LEU A 19 8.21 -6.09 48.30
C LEU A 19 8.45 -7.57 48.02
N TRP A 20 7.47 -8.37 48.42
CA TRP A 20 7.45 -9.81 48.24
C TRP A 20 6.11 -10.21 47.64
N ILE A 21 6.14 -10.97 46.55
CA ILE A 21 4.95 -11.53 45.91
C ILE A 21 4.80 -13.01 46.27
N CYS A 22 3.61 -13.40 46.70
CA CYS A 22 3.27 -14.79 46.93
C CYS A 22 3.20 -15.56 45.60
N LEU A 23 3.95 -16.65 45.46
CA LEU A 23 3.99 -17.44 44.23
C LEU A 23 2.77 -18.35 44.03
N ILE A 24 1.91 -18.46 45.04
CA ILE A 24 0.71 -19.31 44.99
C ILE A 24 -0.52 -18.50 44.56
N CYS A 25 -0.68 -17.28 45.06
CA CYS A 25 -1.89 -16.47 44.81
C CYS A 25 -1.61 -15.04 44.32
N GLY A 26 -0.35 -14.63 44.16
CA GLY A 26 0.01 -13.30 43.65
C GLY A 26 -0.13 -12.14 44.63
N HIS A 27 -0.41 -12.38 45.92
CA HIS A 27 -0.50 -11.31 46.92
C HIS A 27 0.85 -10.59 47.12
N ILE A 28 0.85 -9.25 47.15
CA ILE A 28 2.06 -8.44 47.36
C ILE A 28 2.10 -7.86 48.78
N GLY A 29 3.07 -8.33 49.57
CA GLY A 29 3.31 -7.90 50.95
C GLY A 29 4.67 -7.21 51.12
N CYS A 30 4.77 -6.32 52.11
CA CYS A 30 6.06 -5.75 52.51
C CYS A 30 6.86 -6.75 53.38
N GLY A 31 8.18 -6.66 53.28
CA GLY A 31 9.12 -7.58 53.93
C GLY A 31 9.24 -7.43 55.44
N ARG A 32 10.13 -8.25 56.02
CA ARG A 32 10.28 -8.39 57.48
C ARG A 32 10.67 -7.13 58.23
N TYR A 33 11.43 -6.25 57.57
CA TYR A 33 11.97 -5.02 58.14
C TYR A 33 11.01 -3.83 58.01
N VAL A 34 9.81 -4.05 57.47
CA VAL A 34 8.73 -3.06 57.38
C VAL A 34 7.59 -3.52 58.30
N SER A 35 6.42 -3.86 57.76
CA SER A 35 5.24 -4.27 58.52
C SER A 35 4.92 -5.77 58.44
N ARG A 36 5.81 -6.56 57.81
CA ARG A 36 5.71 -8.03 57.73
C ARG A 36 4.44 -8.57 57.06
N HIS A 37 3.82 -7.80 56.17
CA HIS A 37 2.59 -8.21 55.49
C HIS A 37 2.74 -9.48 54.64
N ALA A 38 3.93 -9.70 54.06
CA ALA A 38 4.20 -10.96 53.36
C ALA A 38 4.22 -12.18 54.31
N TYR A 39 4.62 -12.00 55.57
CA TYR A 39 4.64 -13.06 56.58
C TYR A 39 3.24 -13.30 57.17
N LYS A 40 2.50 -12.23 57.48
CA LYS A 40 1.09 -12.35 57.93
C LYS A 40 0.25 -13.10 56.90
N HIS A 41 0.42 -12.76 55.61
CA HIS A 41 -0.24 -13.48 54.51
C HIS A 41 0.06 -14.98 54.54
N PHE A 42 1.31 -15.37 54.82
CA PHE A 42 1.66 -16.79 55.00
C PHE A 42 0.93 -17.41 56.19
N GLU A 43 0.91 -16.74 57.36
CA GLU A 43 0.21 -17.25 58.55
C GLU A 43 -1.29 -17.49 58.29
N GLU A 44 -1.95 -16.58 57.56
CA GLU A 44 -3.38 -16.63 57.25
C GLU A 44 -3.75 -17.66 56.17
N THR A 45 -2.92 -17.78 55.12
CA THR A 45 -3.27 -18.58 53.92
C THR A 45 -2.50 -19.89 53.80
N GLN A 46 -1.46 -20.08 54.62
CA GLN A 46 -0.51 -21.19 54.51
C GLN A 46 0.20 -21.26 53.14
N HIS A 47 0.31 -20.13 52.45
CA HIS A 47 1.09 -20.01 51.22
C HIS A 47 2.59 -19.89 51.53
N THR A 48 3.31 -21.00 51.40
CA THR A 48 4.68 -21.14 51.91
C THR A 48 5.74 -20.39 51.12
N TYR A 49 5.49 -20.00 49.87
CA TYR A 49 6.52 -19.39 49.01
C TYR A 49 6.21 -17.95 48.62
N ALA A 50 7.20 -17.08 48.83
CA ALA A 50 7.17 -15.70 48.35
C ALA A 50 8.50 -15.32 47.69
N MET A 51 8.42 -14.51 46.64
CA MET A 51 9.57 -14.01 45.88
C MET A 51 9.78 -12.51 46.12
N GLN A 52 11.01 -12.11 46.43
CA GLN A 52 11.37 -10.71 46.55
C GLN A 52 11.44 -10.07 45.15
N LEU A 53 10.74 -8.95 44.95
CA LEU A 53 10.64 -8.32 43.62
C LEU A 53 11.94 -7.66 43.14
N THR A 54 12.87 -7.33 44.03
CA THR A 54 14.10 -6.59 43.67
C THR A 54 15.22 -7.48 43.13
N ASN A 55 15.36 -8.68 43.67
CA ASN A 55 16.47 -9.59 43.35
C ASN A 55 15.99 -11.01 42.99
N HIS A 56 14.67 -11.19 42.87
CA HIS A 56 14.00 -12.43 42.51
C HIS A 56 14.37 -13.64 43.40
N ARG A 57 14.84 -13.39 44.63
CA ARG A 57 15.09 -14.47 45.60
C ARG A 57 13.78 -14.98 46.17
N VAL A 58 13.66 -16.30 46.27
CA VAL A 58 12.47 -16.94 46.80
C VAL A 58 12.74 -17.44 48.21
N TRP A 59 11.82 -17.13 49.12
CA TRP A 59 11.83 -17.55 50.51
C TRP A 59 10.77 -18.63 50.73
N ASP A 60 11.15 -19.70 51.41
CA ASP A 60 10.23 -20.70 51.94
C ASP A 60 9.96 -20.41 53.42
N TYR A 61 8.74 -20.03 53.74
CA TYR A 61 8.29 -19.77 55.11
C TYR A 61 8.13 -21.04 55.95
N ALA A 62 7.91 -22.21 55.34
CA ALA A 62 7.79 -23.47 56.06
C ALA A 62 9.18 -24.09 56.34
N GLY A 63 10.09 -24.00 55.38
CA GLY A 63 11.48 -24.47 55.49
C GLY A 63 12.44 -23.50 56.21
N ASP A 64 12.04 -22.23 56.37
CA ASP A 64 12.86 -21.14 56.94
C ASP A 64 14.21 -20.94 56.21
N ASN A 65 14.18 -21.09 54.89
CA ASN A 65 15.37 -20.98 54.04
C ASN A 65 15.07 -20.31 52.68
N TYR A 66 16.14 -19.81 52.03
CA TYR A 66 16.06 -19.43 50.63
C TYR A 66 16.04 -20.67 49.75
N VAL A 67 15.15 -20.69 48.76
CA VAL A 67 15.07 -21.76 47.76
C VAL A 67 15.68 -21.28 46.44
N HIS A 68 16.62 -22.06 45.91
CA HIS A 68 17.29 -21.76 44.64
C HIS A 68 16.47 -22.22 43.42
N ARG A 69 15.58 -23.20 43.60
CA ARG A 69 14.73 -23.72 42.52
C ARG A 69 13.47 -24.36 43.09
N LEU A 70 12.30 -23.90 42.62
CA LEU A 70 11.01 -24.52 42.87
C LEU A 70 10.55 -25.28 41.62
N VAL A 71 10.04 -26.49 41.80
CA VAL A 71 9.44 -27.30 40.73
C VAL A 71 8.03 -27.68 41.14
N ALA A 72 7.07 -27.58 40.21
CA ALA A 72 5.71 -28.05 40.46
C ALA A 72 5.70 -29.59 40.43
N SER A 73 5.20 -30.22 41.50
CA SER A 73 4.98 -31.66 41.53
C SER A 73 4.02 -32.07 40.42
N LYS A 74 4.36 -33.11 39.66
CA LYS A 74 3.54 -33.62 38.55
C LYS A 74 2.19 -34.19 38.99
N THR A 75 2.03 -34.55 40.27
CA THR A 75 0.81 -35.18 40.80
C THR A 75 -0.16 -34.18 41.41
N ASP A 76 0.34 -33.17 42.14
CA ASP A 76 -0.50 -32.26 42.94
C ASP A 76 -0.34 -30.78 42.58
N GLY A 77 0.51 -30.43 41.61
CA GLY A 77 0.78 -29.05 41.20
C GLY A 77 1.47 -28.17 42.26
N LYS A 78 1.70 -28.70 43.47
CA LYS A 78 2.36 -28.01 44.58
C LYS A 78 3.82 -27.72 44.25
N LEU A 79 4.26 -26.48 44.52
CA LEU A 79 5.66 -26.09 44.39
C LEU A 79 6.49 -26.76 45.49
N VAL A 80 7.56 -27.45 45.11
CA VAL A 80 8.50 -28.10 46.04
C VAL A 80 9.93 -27.69 45.72
N GLN A 81 10.80 -27.62 46.74
CA GLN A 81 12.23 -27.41 46.57
C GLN A 81 12.84 -28.58 45.79
N TYR A 82 13.54 -28.28 44.70
CA TYR A 82 14.17 -29.29 43.86
C TYR A 82 15.58 -29.59 44.35
N GLU A 83 15.79 -30.80 44.87
CA GLU A 83 17.11 -31.37 45.15
C GLU A 83 17.46 -32.35 44.02
N CYS A 84 18.43 -32.03 43.18
CA CYS A 84 19.06 -33.00 42.28
C CYS A 84 20.55 -32.70 42.16
N GLU A 85 21.36 -33.59 42.74
CA GLU A 85 22.78 -33.74 42.43
C GLU A 85 22.89 -34.66 41.19
N GLY A 86 23.33 -34.12 40.05
CA GLY A 86 23.66 -34.91 38.87
C GLY A 86 23.66 -34.13 37.54
N ASP A 87 24.81 -34.09 36.88
CA ASP A 87 25.10 -33.39 35.60
C ASP A 87 24.27 -33.94 34.41
N VAL A 88 23.99 -35.24 34.41
CA VAL A 88 23.31 -35.97 33.31
C VAL A 88 21.86 -35.54 33.08
N CYS A 89 21.13 -35.14 34.14
CA CYS A 89 19.76 -34.65 34.01
C CYS A 89 19.69 -33.20 33.51
N GLN A 90 20.79 -32.45 33.61
CA GLN A 90 20.88 -31.11 33.05
C GLN A 90 21.12 -31.16 31.54
N GLU A 91 21.96 -32.07 31.05
CA GLU A 91 22.18 -32.28 29.61
C GLU A 91 20.88 -32.66 28.88
N GLU A 92 20.13 -33.66 29.37
CA GLU A 92 18.86 -34.06 28.73
C GLU A 92 17.82 -32.91 28.67
N LYS A 93 17.82 -32.02 29.69
CA LYS A 93 16.98 -30.81 29.69
C LYS A 93 17.49 -29.74 28.73
N ILE A 94 18.79 -29.56 28.63
CA ILE A 94 19.42 -28.61 27.70
C ILE A 94 19.13 -29.06 26.27
N ASP A 95 19.27 -30.35 25.97
CA ASP A 95 18.97 -30.93 24.66
C ASP A 95 17.48 -30.79 24.30
N ALA A 96 16.58 -31.04 25.26
CA ALA A 96 15.15 -30.84 25.05
C ALA A 96 14.82 -29.36 24.77
N LEU A 97 15.39 -28.42 25.54
CA LEU A 97 15.22 -26.99 25.30
C LEU A 97 15.81 -26.53 23.96
N GLN A 98 16.96 -27.08 23.58
CA GLN A 98 17.61 -26.79 22.31
C GLN A 98 16.79 -27.31 21.13
N LEU A 99 16.15 -28.48 21.26
CA LEU A 99 15.25 -29.03 20.27
C LEU A 99 13.99 -28.17 20.10
N GLU A 100 13.35 -27.77 21.20
CA GLU A 100 12.18 -26.87 21.18
C GLU A 100 12.53 -25.51 20.59
N TYR A 101 13.69 -24.95 20.95
CA TYR A 101 14.18 -23.71 20.35
C TYR A 101 14.43 -23.85 18.85
N SER A 102 15.05 -24.95 18.42
CA SER A 102 15.27 -25.26 17.01
C SER A 102 13.95 -25.40 16.25
N TYR A 103 12.96 -26.08 16.82
CA TYR A 103 11.62 -26.21 16.24
C TYR A 103 10.91 -24.86 16.13
N LEU A 104 10.93 -24.05 17.18
CA LEU A 104 10.33 -22.71 17.15
C LEU A 104 11.00 -21.82 16.10
N LEU A 105 12.33 -21.80 16.05
CA LEU A 105 13.10 -21.00 15.10
C LEU A 105 12.81 -21.44 13.67
N THR A 106 12.84 -22.75 13.38
CA THR A 106 12.54 -23.28 12.05
C THR A 106 11.10 -23.02 11.63
N SER A 107 10.12 -23.22 12.54
CA SER A 107 8.71 -22.88 12.30
C SER A 107 8.52 -21.39 11.97
N GLN A 108 9.22 -20.52 12.70
CA GLN A 108 9.14 -19.08 12.50
C GLN A 108 9.83 -18.63 11.20
N LEU A 109 10.97 -19.22 10.85
CA LEU A 109 11.66 -18.97 9.57
C LEU A 109 10.83 -19.46 8.38
N GLU A 110 10.18 -20.62 8.49
CA GLU A 110 9.30 -21.15 7.43
C GLU A 110 8.06 -20.26 7.25
N SER A 111 7.46 -19.79 8.36
CA SER A 111 6.36 -18.84 8.30
C SER A 111 6.74 -17.52 7.64
N GLN A 112 7.94 -16.99 7.94
CA GLN A 112 8.47 -15.79 7.29
C GLN A 112 8.75 -16.02 5.81
N ARG A 113 9.36 -17.16 5.46
CA ARG A 113 9.64 -17.55 4.08
C ARG A 113 8.34 -17.56 3.26
N ILE A 114 7.33 -18.30 3.71
CA ILE A 114 6.03 -18.40 3.05
C ILE A 114 5.38 -17.01 2.90
N TYR A 115 5.46 -16.16 3.94
CA TYR A 115 4.90 -14.81 3.87
C TYR A 115 5.57 -13.97 2.76
N TRP A 116 6.90 -13.97 2.69
CA TRP A 116 7.64 -13.19 1.72
C TRP A 116 7.53 -13.75 0.31
N GLU A 117 7.59 -15.07 0.14
CA GLU A 117 7.33 -15.73 -1.16
C GLU A 117 5.95 -15.32 -1.69
N ASN A 118 4.91 -15.41 -0.86
CA ASN A 118 3.55 -14.97 -1.26
C ASN A 118 3.47 -13.47 -1.55
N LYS A 119 4.20 -12.63 -0.81
CA LYS A 119 4.23 -11.19 -1.06
C LYS A 119 4.93 -10.86 -2.37
N ILE A 120 6.02 -11.53 -2.69
CA ILE A 120 6.73 -11.41 -3.96
C ILE A 120 5.81 -11.83 -5.10
N VAL A 121 5.20 -13.02 -5.02
CA VAL A 121 4.28 -13.52 -6.06
C VAL A 121 3.11 -12.56 -6.30
N ARG A 122 2.53 -11.98 -5.24
CA ARG A 122 1.47 -10.97 -5.39
C ARG A 122 1.97 -9.73 -6.12
N ILE A 123 3.11 -9.18 -5.72
CA ILE A 123 3.69 -7.99 -6.37
C ILE A 123 4.04 -8.29 -7.83
N GLU A 124 4.64 -9.44 -8.12
CA GLU A 124 4.95 -9.86 -9.49
C GLU A 124 3.68 -10.01 -10.34
N LYS A 125 2.60 -10.56 -9.76
CA LYS A 125 1.31 -10.66 -10.45
C LYS A 125 0.71 -9.29 -10.72
N ASP A 126 0.63 -8.42 -9.71
CA ASP A 126 0.04 -7.08 -9.84
C ASP A 126 0.81 -6.25 -10.87
N THR A 127 2.14 -6.27 -10.81
CA THR A 127 3.00 -5.58 -11.80
C THR A 127 2.86 -6.16 -13.21
N ALA A 128 2.74 -7.48 -13.36
CA ALA A 128 2.49 -8.10 -14.66
C ALA A 128 1.12 -7.69 -15.24
N GLU A 129 0.08 -7.63 -14.41
CA GLU A 129 -1.25 -7.16 -14.81
C GLU A 129 -1.24 -5.68 -15.23
N GLU A 130 -0.56 -4.81 -14.47
CA GLU A 130 -0.37 -3.40 -14.82
C GLU A 130 0.37 -3.24 -16.16
N ILE A 131 1.47 -3.98 -16.35
CA ILE A 131 2.23 -3.97 -17.61
C ILE A 131 1.35 -4.42 -18.78
N ASN A 132 0.55 -5.47 -18.61
CA ASN A 132 -0.33 -5.97 -19.66
C ASN A 132 -1.44 -4.97 -19.99
N ASN A 133 -2.03 -4.32 -18.99
CA ASN A 133 -3.04 -3.27 -19.18
C ASN A 133 -2.45 -2.07 -19.93
N MET A 134 -1.25 -1.61 -19.51
CA MET A 134 -0.56 -0.52 -20.20
C MET A 134 -0.22 -0.89 -21.63
N LYS A 135 0.31 -2.10 -21.89
CA LYS A 135 0.57 -2.60 -23.25
C LYS A 135 -0.69 -2.62 -24.11
N ALA A 136 -1.84 -3.05 -23.57
CA ALA A 136 -3.10 -3.05 -24.30
C ALA A 136 -3.55 -1.63 -24.68
N LYS A 137 -3.50 -0.69 -23.72
CA LYS A 137 -3.81 0.73 -23.97
C LYS A 137 -2.87 1.37 -24.99
N PHE A 138 -1.58 1.06 -24.92
CA PHE A 138 -0.61 1.54 -25.91
C PHE A 138 -0.93 1.01 -27.31
N LYS A 139 -1.23 -0.28 -27.44
CA LYS A 139 -1.62 -0.88 -28.72
C LYS A 139 -2.87 -0.23 -29.30
N GLU A 140 -3.92 -0.04 -28.50
CA GLU A 140 -5.16 0.64 -28.92
C GLU A 140 -4.89 2.09 -29.36
N THR A 141 -4.00 2.78 -28.65
CA THR A 141 -3.62 4.17 -28.99
C THR A 141 -2.86 4.22 -30.31
N ILE A 142 -1.94 3.29 -30.56
CA ILE A 142 -1.20 3.18 -31.83
C ILE A 142 -2.17 2.90 -32.98
N GLU A 143 -3.09 1.94 -32.83
CA GLU A 143 -4.10 1.64 -33.85
C GLU A 143 -4.99 2.86 -34.17
N LYS A 144 -5.35 3.65 -33.14
CA LYS A 144 -6.07 4.92 -33.33
C LYS A 144 -5.22 5.95 -34.07
N CYS A 145 -3.95 6.12 -33.70
CA CYS A 145 -3.02 7.01 -34.40
C CYS A 145 -2.90 6.63 -35.87
N ASP A 146 -2.67 5.34 -36.18
CA ASP A 146 -2.59 4.85 -37.55
C ASP A 146 -3.88 5.14 -38.33
N SER A 147 -5.05 4.91 -37.72
CA SER A 147 -6.34 5.20 -38.35
C SER A 147 -6.54 6.70 -38.64
N LEU A 148 -6.09 7.57 -37.73
CA LEU A 148 -6.16 9.03 -37.90
C LEU A 148 -5.19 9.51 -38.97
N GLU A 149 -3.99 8.93 -39.04
CA GLU A 149 -3.01 9.22 -40.09
C GLU A 149 -3.53 8.82 -41.47
N HIS A 150 -4.17 7.64 -41.60
CA HIS A 150 -4.79 7.22 -42.85
C HIS A 150 -5.91 8.20 -43.26
N ARG A 151 -6.79 8.55 -42.32
CA ARG A 151 -7.88 9.50 -42.58
C ARG A 151 -7.38 10.90 -42.92
N LEU A 152 -6.30 11.35 -42.28
CA LEU A 152 -5.65 12.62 -42.61
C LEU A 152 -5.12 12.60 -44.03
N ASN A 153 -4.45 11.51 -44.44
CA ASN A 153 -3.93 11.36 -45.80
C ASN A 153 -5.04 11.36 -46.86
N ASP A 154 -6.18 10.71 -46.58
CA ASP A 154 -7.32 10.72 -47.49
C ASP A 154 -7.95 12.11 -47.60
N LEU A 155 -8.16 12.80 -46.48
CA LEU A 155 -8.63 14.18 -46.47
C LEU A 155 -7.68 15.14 -47.19
N LEU A 156 -6.36 14.93 -47.09
CA LEU A 156 -5.37 15.72 -47.84
C LEU A 156 -5.50 15.51 -49.35
N LYS A 157 -5.71 14.28 -49.81
CA LYS A 157 -5.95 13.97 -51.23
C LYS A 157 -7.25 14.59 -51.73
N GLU A 158 -8.33 14.48 -50.94
CA GLU A 158 -9.62 15.09 -51.26
C GLU A 158 -9.51 16.62 -51.34
N ARG A 159 -8.87 17.25 -50.35
CA ARG A 159 -8.60 18.69 -50.34
C ARG A 159 -7.86 19.12 -51.60
N GLN A 160 -6.79 18.40 -51.98
CA GLN A 160 -6.02 18.71 -53.18
C GLN A 160 -6.86 18.56 -54.46
N SER A 161 -7.74 17.55 -54.52
CA SER A 161 -8.65 17.35 -55.65
C SER A 161 -9.67 18.49 -55.77
N ILE A 162 -10.25 18.91 -54.64
CA ILE A 162 -11.20 20.03 -54.58
C ILE A 162 -10.49 21.35 -54.92
N GLU A 163 -9.29 21.61 -54.39
CA GLU A 163 -8.48 22.79 -54.72
C GLU A 163 -8.24 22.91 -56.24
N ARG A 164 -7.90 21.79 -56.90
CA ARG A 164 -7.73 21.75 -58.36
C ARG A 164 -9.04 22.08 -59.09
N LYS A 165 -10.17 21.51 -58.67
CA LYS A 165 -11.49 21.80 -59.25
C LYS A 165 -11.90 23.26 -59.05
N CYS A 166 -11.70 23.82 -57.86
CA CYS A 166 -11.95 25.23 -57.56
C CYS A 166 -11.10 26.15 -58.44
N SER A 167 -9.82 25.82 -58.62
CA SER A 167 -8.91 26.58 -59.50
C SER A 167 -9.37 26.54 -60.97
N GLN A 168 -9.80 25.37 -61.45
CA GLN A 168 -10.35 25.22 -62.80
C GLN A 168 -11.67 25.98 -62.99
N LEU A 169 -12.57 25.95 -62.00
CA LEU A 169 -13.82 26.71 -62.06
C LEU A 169 -13.55 28.21 -62.00
N SER A 170 -12.64 28.67 -61.14
CA SER A 170 -12.24 30.07 -61.04
C SER A 170 -11.71 30.61 -62.37
N THR A 171 -10.86 29.84 -63.06
CA THR A 171 -10.34 30.24 -64.38
C THR A 171 -11.44 30.28 -65.45
N LYS A 172 -12.38 29.33 -65.45
CA LYS A 172 -13.55 29.36 -66.35
C LYS A 172 -14.45 30.56 -66.10
N VAL A 173 -14.76 30.85 -64.83
CA VAL A 173 -15.58 32.01 -64.44
C VAL A 173 -14.91 33.30 -64.89
N SER A 174 -13.58 33.44 -64.70
CA SER A 174 -12.85 34.62 -65.18
C SER A 174 -12.91 34.79 -66.70
N LYS A 175 -12.80 33.70 -67.47
CA LYS A 175 -12.91 33.74 -68.95
C LYS A 175 -14.30 34.17 -69.39
N LEU A 176 -15.34 33.48 -68.91
CA LEU A 176 -16.73 33.81 -69.23
C LEU A 176 -17.10 35.24 -68.80
N THR A 177 -16.54 35.73 -67.70
CA THR A 177 -16.73 37.12 -67.24
C THR A 177 -16.11 38.13 -68.22
N ASN A 178 -14.95 37.81 -68.80
CA ASN A 178 -14.32 38.67 -69.80
C ASN A 178 -15.06 38.63 -71.13
N GLU A 179 -15.42 37.44 -71.62
CA GLU A 179 -16.23 37.26 -72.83
C GLU A 179 -17.57 38.02 -72.72
N LEU A 180 -18.25 37.92 -71.57
CA LEU A 180 -19.48 38.66 -71.32
C LEU A 180 -19.27 40.18 -71.36
N LYS A 181 -18.14 40.69 -70.86
CA LYS A 181 -17.81 42.12 -70.93
C LYS A 181 -17.55 42.58 -72.36
N GLU A 182 -16.79 41.81 -73.13
CA GLU A 182 -16.50 42.08 -74.54
C GLU A 182 -17.79 42.10 -75.37
N GLU A 183 -18.67 41.12 -75.18
CA GLU A 183 -19.99 41.08 -75.83
C GLU A 183 -20.88 42.26 -75.43
N GLN A 184 -20.88 42.63 -74.14
CA GLN A 184 -21.62 43.82 -73.67
C GLN A 184 -21.09 45.11 -74.29
N GLU A 185 -19.77 45.27 -74.44
CA GLU A 185 -19.17 46.42 -75.12
C GLU A 185 -19.47 46.43 -76.61
N MET A 186 -19.36 45.28 -77.29
CA MET A 186 -19.72 45.16 -78.71
C MET A 186 -21.19 45.50 -78.95
N ASN A 187 -22.11 45.00 -78.11
CA ASN A 187 -23.53 45.32 -78.22
C ASN A 187 -23.80 46.82 -78.05
N LYS A 188 -23.11 47.48 -77.11
CA LYS A 188 -23.19 48.93 -76.92
C LYS A 188 -22.72 49.69 -78.17
N CYS A 189 -21.57 49.33 -78.73
CA CYS A 189 -21.03 49.95 -79.94
C CYS A 189 -21.95 49.75 -81.16
N LEU A 190 -22.46 48.54 -81.36
CA LEU A 190 -23.39 48.24 -82.45
C LEU A 190 -24.69 49.05 -82.34
N ARG A 191 -25.27 49.17 -81.14
CA ARG A 191 -26.45 50.02 -80.91
C ARG A 191 -26.17 51.50 -81.19
N ALA A 192 -25.00 52.01 -80.79
CA ALA A 192 -24.60 53.38 -81.07
C ALA A 192 -24.46 53.63 -82.58
N ASN A 193 -23.79 52.74 -83.31
CA ASN A 193 -23.67 52.81 -84.77
C ASN A 193 -25.03 52.70 -85.47
N GLN A 194 -25.91 51.81 -85.00
CA GLN A 194 -27.27 51.67 -85.55
C GLN A 194 -28.06 52.98 -85.38
N LEU A 195 -27.96 53.64 -84.22
CA LEU A 195 -28.59 54.93 -83.98
C LEU A 195 -28.04 56.01 -84.93
N GLN A 196 -26.72 56.04 -85.13
CA GLN A 196 -26.06 56.98 -86.03
C GLN A 196 -26.51 56.79 -87.49
N LEU A 197 -26.55 55.55 -87.97
CA LEU A 197 -27.05 55.20 -89.31
C LEU A 197 -28.53 55.59 -89.50
N GLN A 198 -29.38 55.32 -88.50
CA GLN A 198 -30.78 55.72 -88.53
C GLN A 198 -30.95 57.25 -88.58
N ASN A 199 -30.08 58.01 -87.92
CA ASN A 199 -30.11 59.46 -87.99
C ASN A 199 -29.68 59.99 -89.36
N GLN A 200 -28.63 59.41 -89.95
CA GLN A 200 -28.17 59.77 -91.30
C GLN A 200 -29.23 59.49 -92.37
N LEU A 201 -29.88 58.32 -92.32
CA LEU A 201 -30.99 58.01 -93.23
C LEU A 201 -32.13 59.04 -93.13
N LYS A 202 -32.49 59.47 -91.91
CA LYS A 202 -33.52 60.51 -91.71
C LYS A 202 -33.09 61.89 -92.21
N GLU A 203 -31.79 62.17 -92.28
CA GLU A 203 -31.26 63.41 -92.84
C GLU A 203 -31.23 63.38 -94.36
N GLU A 204 -30.91 62.24 -95.00
CA GLU A 204 -30.95 62.08 -96.46
C GLU A 204 -32.39 62.03 -97.02
N GLU A 205 -33.37 61.60 -96.23
CA GLU A 205 -34.79 61.59 -96.60
C GLU A 205 -35.49 62.97 -96.50
N ARG A 206 -34.78 64.03 -96.06
CA ARG A 206 -35.29 65.41 -95.92
C ARG A 206 -34.87 66.31 -97.07
#